data_AF-A0A328UGP2-F1
#
_entry.id   AF-A0A328UGP2-F1
#
_cell.length_a   1.000
_cell.length_b   1.000
_cell.length_c   1.000
_cell.angle_alpha   90.00
_cell.angle_beta   90.00
_cell.angle_gamma   90.00
#
_symmetry.space_group_name_H-M   'P 1'
#
loop_
_entity.id
_entity.type
_entity.pdbx_description
1 polymer ?
#
loop_
_entity_poly.entity_id
_entity_poly.type
_entity_poly.pdbx_seq_one_letter_code
_entity_poly.pdbx_strand_id
1 'polypeptide(L)'
;MQKDREAFISHLTAKKSGQLKKELAAKRKELEQAKNRQAELDNLIAATFEKLATGILTDGQFKQLNGRYLAEQEALKGHISLLETELAGQQDELDSVGNFLAIVDRHLEVPELTPEILREFVHHITVHERDGAYKKKFYTQKIDIHFNYIGTIQ
;
A
#
# COMPACT_ATOMS: atom_id res chain seq x y z
N MET A 1 -26.52 3.02 -16.61
CA MET A 1 -25.96 1.75 -16.08
C MET A 1 -24.50 1.54 -16.52
N GLN A 2 -24.19 1.12 -17.75
CA GLN A 2 -22.79 0.82 -18.13
C GLN A 2 -21.87 2.07 -18.19
N LYS A 3 -22.41 3.21 -18.62
CA LYS A 3 -21.72 4.51 -18.62
C LYS A 3 -21.42 5.04 -17.21
N ASP A 4 -22.35 4.85 -16.28
CA ASP A 4 -22.19 5.27 -14.87
C ASP A 4 -21.17 4.39 -14.14
N ARG A 5 -21.12 3.09 -14.49
CA ARG A 5 -20.09 2.14 -14.03
C ARG A 5 -18.70 2.53 -14.49
N GLU A 6 -18.51 2.81 -15.78
CA GLU A 6 -17.22 3.25 -16.31
C GLU A 6 -16.79 4.59 -15.72
N ALA A 7 -17.72 5.53 -15.53
CA ALA A 7 -17.46 6.80 -14.86
C ALA A 7 -17.06 6.61 -13.39
N PHE A 8 -17.70 5.69 -12.66
CA PHE A 8 -17.37 5.38 -11.26
C PHE A 8 -16.02 4.67 -11.12
N ILE A 9 -15.74 3.67 -11.95
CA ILE A 9 -14.42 3.00 -12.00
C ILE A 9 -13.35 4.01 -12.38
N SER A 10 -13.60 4.85 -13.39
CA SER A 10 -12.69 5.92 -13.78
C SER A 10 -12.49 6.91 -12.63
N HIS A 11 -13.53 7.29 -11.88
CA HIS A 11 -13.39 8.17 -10.73
C HIS A 11 -12.56 7.54 -9.59
N LEU A 12 -12.79 6.26 -9.27
CA LEU A 12 -12.03 5.53 -8.25
C LEU A 12 -10.57 5.33 -8.67
N THR A 13 -10.33 4.99 -9.93
CA THR A 13 -9.00 4.70 -10.47
C THR A 13 -8.24 5.97 -10.88
N ALA A 14 -8.87 7.03 -11.36
CA ALA A 14 -8.20 8.26 -11.78
C ALA A 14 -7.66 9.05 -10.60
N LYS A 15 -8.38 9.07 -9.47
CA LYS A 15 -7.94 9.77 -8.24
C LYS A 15 -6.76 9.08 -7.55
N LYS A 16 -6.55 7.78 -7.81
CA LYS A 16 -5.47 6.96 -7.23
C LYS A 16 -4.34 6.60 -8.23
N SER A 17 -4.61 6.33 -9.50
CA SER A 17 -3.70 5.49 -10.31
C SER A 17 -2.40 6.13 -10.81
N GLY A 18 -2.37 7.41 -11.16
CA GLY A 18 -1.18 8.01 -11.79
C GLY A 18 -0.01 8.19 -10.83
N GLN A 19 -0.28 8.78 -9.65
CA GLN A 19 0.71 8.98 -8.60
C GLN A 19 1.05 7.67 -7.88
N LEU A 20 0.06 6.87 -7.48
CA LEU A 20 0.33 5.58 -6.81
C LEU A 20 1.14 4.63 -7.69
N LYS A 21 0.89 4.55 -9.00
CA LYS A 21 1.71 3.70 -9.89
C LYS A 21 3.16 4.16 -9.94
N LYS A 22 3.41 5.47 -9.96
CA LYS A 22 4.78 6.02 -9.94
C LYS A 22 5.46 5.76 -8.61
N GLU A 23 4.76 5.95 -7.50
CA GLU A 23 5.27 5.66 -6.16
C GLU A 23 5.57 4.17 -5.98
N LEU A 24 4.67 3.29 -6.42
CA LEU A 24 4.88 1.84 -6.43
C LEU A 24 6.10 1.44 -7.26
N ALA A 25 6.25 2.01 -8.46
CA ALA A 25 7.41 1.75 -9.30
C ALA A 25 8.71 2.24 -8.65
N ALA A 26 8.68 3.41 -7.99
CA ALA A 26 9.83 3.94 -7.26
C ALA A 26 10.21 3.02 -6.09
N LYS A 27 9.25 2.61 -5.26
CA LYS A 27 9.47 1.70 -4.12
C LYS A 27 10.00 0.34 -4.56
N ARG A 28 9.46 -0.23 -5.65
CA ARG A 28 9.98 -1.50 -6.23
C ARG A 28 11.42 -1.35 -6.70
N LYS A 29 11.76 -0.24 -7.36
CA LYS A 29 13.13 0.05 -7.78
C LYS A 29 14.07 0.20 -6.58
N GLU A 30 13.61 0.90 -5.55
CA GLU A 30 14.38 1.09 -4.31
C GLU A 30 14.63 -0.25 -3.59
N LEU A 31 13.61 -1.11 -3.53
CA LEU A 31 13.73 -2.47 -2.99
C LEU A 31 14.77 -3.29 -3.75
N GLU A 32 14.76 -3.23 -5.09
CA GLU A 32 15.73 -3.91 -5.94
C GLU A 32 17.15 -3.39 -5.70
N GLN A 33 17.32 -2.07 -5.60
CA GLN A 33 18.60 -1.45 -5.29
C GLN A 33 19.13 -1.86 -3.91
N ALA A 34 18.26 -1.91 -2.89
CA ALA A 34 18.63 -2.35 -1.55
C ALA A 34 19.06 -3.83 -1.54
N LYS A 35 18.36 -4.70 -2.26
CA LYS A 35 18.72 -6.12 -2.41
C LYS A 35 20.05 -6.31 -3.15
N ASN A 36 20.28 -5.56 -4.23
CA ASN A 36 21.55 -5.58 -4.95
C ASN A 36 22.70 -5.13 -4.05
N ARG A 37 22.49 -4.06 -3.27
CA ARG A 37 23.49 -3.58 -2.30
C ARG A 37 23.77 -4.61 -1.23
N GLN A 38 22.77 -5.34 -0.75
CA GLN A 38 22.96 -6.43 0.21
C GLN A 38 23.88 -7.52 -0.36
N ALA A 39 23.66 -7.93 -1.61
CA ALA A 39 24.50 -8.92 -2.29
C ALA A 39 25.94 -8.39 -2.54
N GLU A 40 26.09 -7.11 -2.86
CA GLU A 40 27.41 -6.47 -2.93
C GLU A 40 28.15 -6.53 -1.59
N LEU A 41 27.46 -6.24 -0.49
CA LEU A 41 28.05 -6.31 0.86
C LEU A 41 28.49 -7.73 1.21
N ASP A 42 27.71 -8.76 0.85
CA ASP A 42 28.09 -10.16 1.06
C ASP A 42 29.40 -10.50 0.33
N ASN A 43 29.55 -10.04 -0.91
CA ASN A 43 30.77 -10.21 -1.69
C ASN A 43 31.95 -9.44 -1.08
N LEU A 44 31.73 -8.21 -0.61
CA LEU A 44 32.76 -7.41 0.05
C LEU A 44 33.23 -8.05 1.36
N ILE A 45 32.30 -8.59 2.15
CA ILE A 45 32.62 -9.32 3.38
C ILE A 45 33.48 -10.54 3.05
N ALA A 46 33.07 -11.36 2.09
CA ALA A 46 33.83 -12.53 1.64
C ALA A 46 35.27 -12.15 1.19
N ALA A 47 35.39 -11.13 0.34
CA ALA A 47 36.70 -10.64 -0.11
C ALA A 47 37.57 -10.08 1.03
N THR A 48 36.95 -9.49 2.06
CA THR A 48 37.67 -8.98 3.25
C THR A 48 38.21 -10.15 4.09
N PHE A 49 37.47 -11.25 4.21
CA PHE A 49 37.95 -12.48 4.83
C PHE A 49 39.13 -13.11 4.08
N GLU A 50 39.07 -13.18 2.75
CA GLU A 50 40.18 -13.70 1.93
C GLU A 50 41.47 -12.87 2.11
N LYS A 51 41.34 -11.54 2.17
CA LYS A 51 42.46 -10.62 2.42
C LYS A 51 43.03 -10.77 3.84
N LEU A 52 42.20 -11.13 4.83
CA LEU A 52 42.67 -11.48 6.17
C LEU A 52 43.44 -12.80 6.15
N ALA A 53 42.89 -13.84 5.51
CA ALA A 53 43.52 -15.15 5.43
C ALA A 53 44.88 -15.15 4.72
N THR A 54 45.05 -14.26 3.73
CA THR A 54 46.32 -14.05 3.01
C THR A 54 47.30 -13.14 3.76
N GLY A 55 46.91 -12.59 4.91
CA GLY A 55 47.75 -11.70 5.72
C GLY A 55 47.91 -10.29 5.14
N ILE A 56 47.18 -9.94 4.09
CA ILE A 56 47.18 -8.60 3.48
C ILE A 56 46.51 -7.59 4.43
N LEU A 57 45.45 -8.03 5.11
CA LEU A 57 44.77 -7.24 6.15
C LEU A 57 45.17 -7.75 7.53
N THR A 58 45.33 -6.81 8.46
CA THR A 58 45.45 -7.12 9.89
C THR A 58 44.08 -7.38 10.51
N ASP A 59 44.04 -8.14 11.61
CA ASP A 59 42.84 -8.39 12.41
C ASP A 59 42.08 -7.10 12.79
N GLY A 60 42.81 -6.03 13.12
CA GLY A 60 42.22 -4.74 13.49
C GLY A 60 41.49 -4.08 12.32
N GLN A 61 42.13 -4.06 11.14
CA GLN A 61 41.53 -3.51 9.91
C GLN A 61 40.33 -4.33 9.46
N PHE A 62 40.43 -5.67 9.57
CA PHE A 62 39.33 -6.58 9.28
C PHE A 62 38.11 -6.27 10.17
N LYS A 63 38.29 -6.21 11.50
CA LYS A 63 37.19 -5.92 12.44
C LYS A 63 36.52 -4.59 12.15
N GLN A 64 37.31 -3.57 11.82
CA GLN A 64 36.78 -2.24 11.49
C GLN A 64 35.95 -2.27 10.20
N LEU A 65 36.46 -2.86 9.11
CA LEU A 65 35.75 -2.93 7.82
C LEU A 65 34.51 -3.82 7.92
N ASN A 66 34.68 -5.03 8.46
CA ASN A 66 33.59 -5.99 8.61
C ASN A 66 32.48 -5.45 9.53
N GLY A 67 32.84 -4.76 10.61
CA GLY A 67 31.86 -4.11 11.49
C GLY A 67 31.00 -3.06 10.76
N ARG A 68 31.60 -2.28 9.85
CA ARG A 68 30.86 -1.31 9.03
C ARG A 68 29.91 -2.00 8.04
N TYR A 69 30.38 -3.04 7.37
CA TYR A 69 29.55 -3.79 6.40
C TYR A 69 28.39 -4.51 7.08
N LEU A 70 28.62 -5.13 8.25
CA LEU A 70 27.56 -5.76 9.02
C LEU A 70 26.52 -4.74 9.51
N ALA A 71 26.95 -3.58 9.97
CA ALA A 71 26.02 -2.51 10.37
C ALA A 71 25.18 -2.01 9.19
N GLU A 72 25.79 -1.83 8.01
CA GLU A 72 25.07 -1.45 6.79
C GLU A 72 24.09 -2.55 6.35
N GLN A 73 24.48 -3.82 6.46
CA GLN A 73 23.63 -4.96 6.10
C GLN A 73 22.39 -5.05 7.00
N GLU A 74 22.53 -4.86 8.31
CA GLU A 74 21.40 -4.84 9.23
C GLU A 74 20.45 -3.67 8.96
N ALA A 75 20.99 -2.49 8.67
CA ALA A 75 20.18 -1.34 8.28
C ALA A 75 19.39 -1.61 6.98
N LEU A 76 20.03 -2.22 5.98
CA LEU A 76 19.39 -2.59 4.71
C LEU A 76 18.31 -3.66 4.89
N LYS A 77 18.52 -4.68 5.74
CA LYS A 77 17.49 -5.68 6.05
C LYS A 77 16.24 -5.05 6.64
N GLY A 78 16.41 -4.12 7.58
CA GLY A 78 15.29 -3.36 8.16
C GLY A 78 14.54 -2.56 7.09
N HIS A 79 15.27 -1.86 6.23
CA HIS A 79 14.69 -1.07 5.13
C HIS A 79 13.95 -1.93 4.11
N ILE A 80 14.53 -3.07 3.71
CA ILE A 80 13.90 -4.04 2.80
C ILE A 80 12.60 -4.56 3.40
N SER A 81 12.60 -4.96 4.67
CA SER A 81 11.39 -5.46 5.34
C SER A 81 10.27 -4.41 5.40
N LEU A 82 10.63 -3.15 5.63
CA LEU A 82 9.68 -2.03 5.58
C LEU A 82 9.09 -1.85 4.19
N LEU A 83 9.94 -1.77 3.15
CA LEU A 83 9.49 -1.62 1.76
C LEU A 83 8.60 -2.79 1.30
N GLU A 84 8.92 -4.02 1.68
CA GLU A 84 8.11 -5.20 1.37
C GLU A 84 6.74 -5.15 2.04
N THR A 85 6.69 -4.73 3.30
CA THR A 85 5.43 -4.57 4.05
C THR A 85 4.54 -3.49 3.43
N GLU A 86 5.13 -2.35 3.07
CA GLU A 86 4.40 -1.26 2.41
C GLU A 86 3.87 -1.66 1.03
N LEU A 87 4.68 -2.39 0.24
CA LEU A 87 4.25 -2.88 -1.07
C LEU A 87 3.15 -3.93 -0.96
N ALA A 88 3.20 -4.81 0.05
CA ALA A 88 2.15 -5.79 0.30
C ALA A 88 0.83 -5.11 0.66
N GLY A 89 0.83 -4.18 1.61
CA GLY A 89 -0.39 -3.45 1.99
C GLY A 89 -0.99 -2.64 0.85
N GLN A 90 -0.16 -2.05 -0.01
CA GLN A 90 -0.64 -1.34 -1.21
C GLN A 90 -1.19 -2.27 -2.30
N GLN A 91 -0.67 -3.50 -2.40
CA GLN A 91 -1.21 -4.53 -3.29
C GLN A 91 -2.58 -5.02 -2.79
N ASP A 92 -2.72 -5.27 -1.48
CA ASP A 92 -3.98 -5.66 -0.86
C ASP A 92 -5.08 -4.60 -1.08
N GLU A 93 -4.75 -3.31 -1.01
CA GLU A 93 -5.68 -2.23 -1.35
C GLU A 93 -6.18 -2.30 -2.81
N LEU A 94 -5.28 -2.59 -3.76
CA LEU A 94 -5.64 -2.71 -5.18
C LEU A 94 -6.52 -3.94 -5.43
N ASP A 95 -6.20 -5.06 -4.78
CA ASP A 95 -6.96 -6.30 -4.90
C ASP A 95 -8.34 -6.18 -4.24
N SER A 96 -8.45 -5.40 -3.14
CA SER A 96 -9.73 -5.06 -2.51
C SER A 96 -10.66 -4.28 -3.44
N VAL A 97 -10.13 -3.35 -4.26
CA VAL A 97 -10.92 -2.65 -5.29
C VAL A 97 -11.40 -3.63 -6.37
N GLY A 98 -10.55 -4.58 -6.78
CA GLY A 98 -10.94 -5.63 -7.73
C GLY A 98 -12.07 -6.52 -7.19
N ASN A 99 -11.96 -6.94 -5.92
CA ASN A 99 -12.97 -7.72 -5.23
C ASN A 99 -14.30 -6.97 -5.09
N PHE A 100 -14.25 -5.66 -4.78
CA PHE A 100 -15.45 -4.82 -4.75
C PHE A 100 -16.20 -4.84 -6.08
N LEU A 101 -15.47 -4.68 -7.19
CA LEU A 101 -16.07 -4.67 -8.53
C LEU A 101 -16.69 -6.03 -8.88
N ALA A 102 -16.05 -7.13 -8.48
CA ALA A 102 -16.60 -8.47 -8.71
C ALA A 102 -17.91 -8.72 -7.95
N ILE A 103 -18.04 -8.19 -6.72
CA ILE A 103 -19.28 -8.25 -5.94
C ILE A 103 -20.34 -7.33 -6.58
N VAL A 104 -19.96 -6.11 -6.99
CA VAL A 104 -20.84 -5.18 -7.72
C VAL A 104 -21.39 -5.83 -9.00
N ASP A 105 -20.55 -6.48 -9.79
CA ASP A 105 -20.98 -7.15 -11.03
C ASP A 105 -21.95 -8.32 -10.77
N ARG A 106 -21.81 -9.03 -9.64
CA ARG A 106 -22.73 -10.11 -9.24
C ARG A 106 -24.12 -9.60 -8.84
N HIS A 107 -24.20 -8.39 -8.29
CA HIS A 107 -25.44 -7.83 -7.74
C HIS A 107 -26.08 -6.73 -8.62
N LEU A 108 -25.38 -6.25 -9.66
CA LEU A 108 -25.91 -5.29 -10.64
C LEU A 108 -27.03 -5.84 -11.53
N GLU A 109 -27.19 -7.17 -11.60
CA GLU A 109 -28.32 -7.82 -12.28
C GLU A 109 -29.60 -7.86 -11.42
N VAL A 110 -29.53 -7.44 -10.15
CA VAL A 110 -30.68 -7.42 -9.24
C VAL A 110 -31.40 -6.06 -9.36
N PRO A 111 -32.70 -6.01 -9.69
CA PRO A 111 -33.41 -4.76 -9.96
C PRO A 111 -33.65 -3.89 -8.71
N GLU A 112 -33.46 -4.42 -7.49
CA GLU A 112 -33.71 -3.71 -6.24
C GLU A 112 -32.53 -3.84 -5.26
N LEU A 113 -32.19 -2.72 -4.61
CA LEU A 113 -31.19 -2.67 -3.56
C LEU A 113 -31.77 -3.29 -2.29
N THR A 114 -31.47 -4.55 -2.02
CA THR A 114 -31.96 -5.23 -0.81
C THR A 114 -31.09 -4.90 0.41
N PRO A 115 -31.63 -4.99 1.65
CA PRO A 115 -30.86 -4.79 2.87
C PRO A 115 -29.66 -5.74 3.01
N GLU A 116 -29.74 -6.94 2.43
CA GLU A 116 -28.66 -7.92 2.38
C GLU A 116 -27.50 -7.40 1.53
N ILE A 117 -27.82 -6.87 0.35
CA ILE A 117 -26.86 -6.26 -0.57
C ILE A 117 -26.18 -5.05 0.10
N LEU A 118 -26.96 -4.20 0.77
CA LEU A 118 -26.41 -3.05 1.50
C LEU A 118 -25.43 -3.45 2.61
N ARG A 119 -25.72 -4.51 3.38
CA ARG A 119 -24.81 -5.02 4.43
C ARG A 119 -23.52 -5.61 3.87
N GLU A 120 -23.57 -6.15 2.66
CA GLU A 120 -22.38 -6.69 1.99
C GLU A 120 -21.46 -5.57 1.47
N PHE A 121 -22.02 -4.43 1.06
CA PHE A 121 -21.24 -3.32 0.51
C PHE A 121 -20.83 -2.26 1.54
N VAL A 122 -21.66 -1.99 2.54
CA VAL A 122 -21.49 -0.89 3.50
C VAL A 122 -21.06 -1.44 4.85
N HIS A 123 -19.89 -0.99 5.31
CA HIS A 123 -19.38 -1.26 6.66
C HIS A 123 -20.22 -0.54 7.71
N HIS A 124 -20.35 0.79 7.57
CA HIS A 124 -21.24 1.60 8.38
C HIS A 124 -21.57 2.94 7.71
N ILE A 125 -22.61 3.61 8.20
CA ILE A 125 -23.01 4.94 7.76
C ILE A 125 -22.85 5.91 8.93
N THR A 126 -22.03 6.93 8.75
CA THR A 126 -21.82 7.99 9.74
C THR A 126 -22.72 9.17 9.38
N VAL A 127 -23.68 9.48 10.25
CA VAL A 127 -24.58 10.61 10.07
C VAL A 127 -24.12 11.74 10.98
N HIS A 128 -23.69 12.84 10.40
CA HIS A 128 -23.17 14.00 11.12
C HIS A 128 -24.30 14.87 11.68
N GLU A 129 -23.95 15.81 12.55
CA GLU A 129 -24.90 16.80 13.04
C GLU A 129 -25.49 17.65 11.91
N ARG A 130 -26.68 18.20 12.18
CA ARG A 130 -27.44 18.99 11.21
C ARG A 130 -26.77 20.35 11.04
N ASP A 131 -26.70 20.82 9.81
CA ASP A 131 -26.22 22.17 9.54
C ASP A 131 -27.40 23.16 9.63
N GLY A 132 -27.81 23.49 10.85
CA GLY A 132 -28.81 24.53 11.11
C GLY A 132 -29.71 24.36 12.34
N ALA A 133 -30.33 25.46 12.76
CA ALA A 133 -31.25 25.50 13.89
C ALA A 133 -32.53 24.68 13.65
N TYR A 134 -33.03 24.05 14.72
CA TYR A 134 -34.15 23.09 14.79
C TYR A 134 -35.44 23.46 14.02
N LYS A 135 -35.65 24.73 13.65
CA LYS A 135 -36.89 25.24 13.03
C LYS A 135 -36.80 25.55 11.52
N LYS A 136 -35.69 25.27 10.84
CA LYS A 136 -35.62 25.47 9.37
C LYS A 136 -36.36 24.34 8.64
N LYS A 137 -37.32 24.71 7.78
CA LYS A 137 -38.14 23.78 6.99
C LYS A 137 -37.34 22.90 6.02
N PHE A 138 -36.13 23.34 5.65
CA PHE A 138 -35.15 22.61 4.86
C PHE A 138 -33.80 22.67 5.57
N TYR A 139 -33.25 21.51 5.91
CA TYR A 139 -31.92 21.34 6.50
C TYR A 139 -31.12 20.34 5.68
N THR A 140 -29.81 20.52 5.66
CA THR A 140 -28.85 19.58 5.07
C THR A 140 -28.12 18.84 6.18
N GLN A 141 -27.94 17.54 5.99
CA GLN A 141 -27.22 16.70 6.93
C GLN A 141 -26.14 15.95 6.16
N LYS A 142 -24.90 16.04 6.63
CA LYS A 142 -23.79 15.33 6.03
C LYS A 142 -23.88 13.85 6.41
N ILE A 143 -23.73 12.98 5.41
CA ILE A 143 -23.70 11.53 5.57
C ILE A 143 -22.40 11.04 4.94
N ASP A 144 -21.59 10.34 5.71
CA ASP A 144 -20.43 9.61 5.19
C ASP A 144 -20.79 8.12 5.13
N ILE A 145 -20.67 7.52 3.94
CA ILE A 145 -20.91 6.08 3.74
C ILE A 145 -19.55 5.40 3.65
N HIS A 146 -19.32 4.42 4.52
CA HIS A 146 -18.08 3.66 4.59
C HIS A 146 -18.31 2.30 3.95
N PHE A 147 -17.63 2.01 2.85
CA PHE A 147 -17.77 0.75 2.13
C PHE A 147 -16.74 -0.27 2.60
N ASN A 148 -17.14 -1.54 2.66
CA ASN A 148 -16.31 -2.65 3.18
C ASN A 148 -14.97 -2.81 2.43
N TYR A 149 -14.92 -2.46 1.14
CA TYR A 149 -13.80 -2.82 0.26
C TYR A 149 -13.08 -1.64 -0.41
N ILE A 150 -13.61 -0.42 -0.30
CA ILE A 150 -13.02 0.78 -0.92
C ILE A 150 -12.89 1.97 0.05
N GLY A 151 -13.30 1.80 1.32
CA GLY A 151 -13.23 2.84 2.34
C GLY A 151 -14.34 3.90 2.20
N THR A 152 -14.08 5.11 2.69
CA THR A 152 -15.07 6.19 2.73
C THR A 152 -15.12 6.96 1.42
N ILE A 153 -16.32 7.14 0.87
CA ILE A 153 -16.58 8.10 -0.22
C ILE A 153 -17.27 9.33 0.39
N GLN A 154 -16.75 10.53 0.09
CA GLN A 154 -17.33 11.83 0.46
C GLN A 154 -17.94 12.51 -0.76
#